data_AF-A0AA39HN95-F1
#
_entry.id   AF-A0AA39HN95-F1
#
_cell.length_a   1.000
_cell.length_b   1.000
_cell.length_c   1.000
_cell.angle_alpha   90.00
_cell.angle_beta   90.00
_cell.angle_gamma   90.00
#
_symmetry.space_group_name_H-M   'P 1'
#
loop_
_entity.id
_entity.type
_entity.pdbx_description
1 polymer ?
#
loop_
_entity_poly.entity_id
_entity_poly.type
_entity_poly.pdbx_seq_one_letter_code
_entity_poly.pdbx_strand_id
1 'polypeptide(L)'
;MCPGKRLLLKNRPLVNEDMELEAPFKSKMRPSVRVGTAFQADIPELRPKNFPLDESREETLWIPEEDDSKARQLSEQLGLDEKLNFNQDERLLLALYIANYNVERAAWLIESIEDANPPDRTITLPRKRIGDQELVVFSRGVKRFRKNFSEIRRRLLPRFTVGELVELYYVLKEVQLRKKSSRK
;
A
#
# COMPACT_ATOMS: atom_id res chain seq x y z
N MET A 1 -25.41 -5.67 -50.01
CA MET A 1 -24.65 -4.44 -50.35
C MET A 1 -25.52 -3.23 -50.06
N CYS A 2 -25.20 -2.46 -49.01
CA CYS A 2 -25.78 -1.14 -48.75
C CYS A 2 -24.65 -0.21 -48.28
N PRO A 3 -24.27 0.83 -49.04
CA PRO A 3 -23.20 1.74 -48.64
C PRO A 3 -23.72 2.80 -47.66
N GLY A 4 -23.07 2.90 -46.50
CA GLY A 4 -23.35 3.88 -45.45
C GLY A 4 -22.96 5.30 -45.88
N LYS A 5 -23.89 6.24 -45.68
CA LYS A 5 -23.79 7.66 -46.04
C LYS A 5 -22.75 8.39 -45.19
N ARG A 6 -21.85 9.12 -45.84
CA ARG A 6 -20.87 10.03 -45.24
C ARG A 6 -21.56 11.38 -44.98
N LEU A 7 -21.72 11.77 -43.72
CA LEU A 7 -22.21 13.11 -43.37
C LEU A 7 -21.02 14.07 -43.21
N LEU A 8 -20.85 14.96 -44.18
CA LEU A 8 -19.96 16.11 -44.11
C LEU A 8 -20.66 17.23 -43.34
N LEU A 9 -20.21 17.52 -42.13
CA LEU A 9 -20.66 18.70 -41.39
C LEU A 9 -19.91 19.93 -41.93
N LYS A 10 -20.68 20.86 -42.51
CA LYS A 10 -20.22 22.18 -42.97
C LYS A 10 -19.98 23.08 -41.77
N ASN A 11 -18.78 23.63 -41.65
CA ASN A 11 -18.47 24.71 -40.70
C ASN A 11 -19.13 26.00 -41.17
N ARG A 12 -19.91 26.66 -40.30
CA ARG A 12 -20.26 28.09 -40.43
C ARG A 12 -19.59 28.87 -39.31
N PRO A 13 -18.98 30.04 -39.59
CA PRO A 13 -18.47 30.92 -38.54
C PRO A 13 -19.61 31.81 -38.04
N LEU A 14 -19.66 32.04 -36.73
CA LEU A 14 -20.42 33.15 -36.16
C LEU A 14 -19.43 34.06 -35.46
N VAL A 15 -19.20 35.21 -36.10
CA VAL A 15 -18.62 36.40 -35.49
C VAL A 15 -19.73 37.00 -34.62
N ASN A 16 -19.40 37.38 -33.39
CA ASN A 16 -20.08 38.48 -32.70
C ASN A 16 -19.01 39.30 -31.98
N GLU A 17 -18.88 40.53 -32.45
CA GLU A 17 -18.27 41.65 -31.75
C GLU A 17 -19.19 42.00 -30.58
N ASP A 18 -18.67 41.99 -29.36
CA ASP A 18 -19.15 42.88 -28.29
C ASP A 18 -18.06 42.94 -27.20
N MET A 19 -17.71 44.18 -26.88
CA MET A 19 -16.61 44.60 -26.04
C MET A 19 -17.11 44.74 -24.61
N GLU A 20 -16.89 43.72 -23.77
CA GLU A 20 -17.04 43.85 -22.31
C GLU A 20 -15.67 43.77 -21.61
N LEU A 21 -15.30 44.89 -20.99
CA LEU A 21 -14.17 45.05 -20.09
C LEU A 21 -14.45 44.33 -18.76
N GLU A 22 -14.19 43.02 -18.72
CA GLU A 22 -14.18 42.22 -17.49
C GLU A 22 -12.73 41.87 -17.11
N ALA A 23 -12.38 42.10 -15.85
CA ALA A 23 -11.07 41.82 -15.24
C ALA A 23 -10.57 40.39 -15.57
N PRO A 24 -9.24 40.11 -15.57
CA PRO A 24 -8.73 38.79 -15.91
C PRO A 24 -9.09 37.78 -14.80
N PHE A 25 -10.29 37.22 -14.92
CA PHE A 25 -10.67 35.99 -14.26
C PHE A 25 -9.58 34.98 -14.57
N LYS A 26 -8.88 34.53 -13.52
CA LYS A 26 -7.94 33.40 -13.55
C LYS A 26 -8.50 32.35 -14.50
N SER A 27 -7.91 32.24 -15.70
CA SER A 27 -8.34 31.24 -16.66
C SER A 27 -8.25 29.91 -15.95
N LYS A 28 -9.40 29.31 -15.65
CA LYS A 28 -9.47 27.93 -15.21
C LYS A 28 -8.95 27.17 -16.42
N MET A 29 -7.64 26.86 -16.43
CA MET A 29 -7.05 26.03 -17.48
C MET A 29 -7.87 24.76 -17.48
N ARG A 30 -8.72 24.62 -18.52
CA ARG A 30 -9.41 23.37 -18.76
C ARG A 30 -8.29 22.37 -19.05
N PRO A 31 -8.17 21.26 -18.31
CA PRO A 31 -7.14 20.27 -18.59
C PRO A 31 -7.33 19.82 -20.04
N SER A 32 -6.41 20.22 -20.92
CA SER A 32 -6.44 19.82 -22.32
C SER A 32 -5.80 18.44 -22.43
N VAL A 33 -6.49 17.54 -23.13
CA VAL A 33 -5.92 16.22 -23.46
C VAL A 33 -4.74 16.45 -24.40
N ARG A 34 -3.58 15.92 -24.03
CA ARG A 34 -2.36 15.99 -24.85
C ARG A 34 -2.20 14.69 -25.63
N VAL A 35 -2.01 14.81 -26.94
CA VAL A 35 -1.80 13.69 -27.87
C VAL A 35 -0.41 13.84 -28.47
N GLY A 36 0.34 12.74 -28.59
CA GLY A 36 1.70 12.70 -29.08
C GLY A 36 2.54 11.64 -28.39
N THR A 37 3.68 11.28 -28.98
CA THR A 37 4.60 10.23 -28.49
C THR A 37 5.13 10.48 -27.07
N ALA A 38 5.22 11.74 -26.65
CA ALA A 38 5.61 12.10 -25.28
C ALA A 38 4.52 11.83 -24.23
N PHE A 39 3.29 11.53 -24.66
CA PHE A 39 2.11 11.36 -23.79
C PHE A 39 1.40 10.02 -23.99
N GLN A 40 1.48 9.43 -25.18
CA GLN A 40 0.88 8.16 -25.50
C GLN A 40 1.85 7.02 -25.19
N ALA A 41 1.34 5.94 -24.59
CA ALA A 41 2.11 4.72 -24.41
C ALA A 41 2.26 3.98 -25.74
N ASP A 42 3.39 3.31 -25.91
CA ASP A 42 3.58 2.38 -27.03
C ASP A 42 2.60 1.21 -26.88
N ILE A 43 1.91 0.88 -27.97
CA ILE A 43 0.97 -0.23 -28.00
C ILE A 43 1.79 -1.51 -28.24
N PRO A 44 1.86 -2.44 -27.27
CA PRO A 44 2.60 -3.68 -27.48
C PRO A 44 1.90 -4.51 -28.57
N GLU A 45 2.72 -5.17 -29.40
CA GLU A 45 2.21 -6.10 -30.39
C GLU A 45 1.55 -7.31 -29.72
N LEU A 46 0.51 -7.85 -30.36
CA LEU A 46 -0.20 -9.02 -29.86
C LEU A 46 0.73 -10.24 -29.89
N ARG A 47 1.07 -10.74 -28.70
CA ARG A 47 1.92 -11.93 -28.56
C ARG A 47 1.11 -13.23 -28.67
N PRO A 48 1.64 -14.30 -29.31
CA PRO A 48 1.05 -15.63 -29.29
C PRO A 48 0.89 -16.21 -27.88
N LYS A 49 -0.10 -17.12 -27.70
CA LYS A 49 -0.52 -17.67 -26.40
C LYS A 49 0.59 -18.34 -25.57
N ASN A 50 1.67 -18.80 -26.20
CA ASN A 50 2.70 -19.61 -25.56
C ASN A 50 4.01 -18.85 -25.40
N PHE A 51 3.93 -17.58 -24.97
CA PHE A 51 5.14 -16.86 -24.60
C PHE A 51 5.72 -17.50 -23.33
N PRO A 52 7.02 -17.84 -23.30
CA PRO A 52 7.66 -18.19 -22.05
C PRO A 52 7.48 -17.01 -21.10
N LEU A 53 6.84 -17.28 -19.96
CA LEU A 53 6.81 -16.31 -18.87
C LEU A 53 8.26 -16.08 -18.48
N ASP A 54 8.68 -14.82 -18.53
CA ASP A 54 9.93 -14.37 -17.90
C ASP A 54 9.92 -14.82 -16.42
N GLU A 55 11.08 -14.96 -15.79
CA GLU A 55 11.18 -15.32 -14.37
C GLU A 55 10.13 -14.54 -13.56
N SER A 56 9.24 -15.28 -12.88
CA SER A 56 8.06 -14.70 -12.25
C SER A 56 8.49 -13.55 -11.33
N ARG A 57 8.04 -12.33 -11.65
CA ARG A 57 8.24 -11.15 -10.79
C ARG A 57 7.46 -11.26 -9.48
N GLU A 58 6.61 -12.26 -9.38
CA GLU A 58 5.67 -12.47 -8.28
C GLU A 58 6.03 -13.76 -7.56
N GLU A 59 6.09 -13.66 -6.24
CA GLU A 59 6.19 -14.79 -5.32
C GLU A 59 4.80 -15.13 -4.80
N THR A 60 4.43 -16.42 -4.83
CA THR A 60 3.16 -16.85 -4.25
C THR A 60 3.31 -16.90 -2.73
N LEU A 61 2.50 -16.12 -2.02
CA LEU A 61 2.53 -16.07 -0.55
C LEU A 61 1.43 -16.91 0.12
N TRP A 62 0.40 -17.28 -0.64
CA TRP A 62 -0.74 -18.04 -0.12
C TRP A 62 -1.53 -18.70 -1.25
N ILE A 63 -2.01 -19.91 -1.01
CA ILE A 63 -3.01 -20.59 -1.84
C ILE A 63 -4.29 -20.78 -0.98
N PRO A 64 -5.47 -20.36 -1.44
CA PRO A 64 -6.71 -20.58 -0.69
C PRO A 64 -7.00 -22.07 -0.49
N GLU A 65 -7.31 -22.45 0.75
CA GLU A 65 -7.82 -23.78 1.10
C GLU A 65 -9.37 -23.76 1.09
N GLU A 66 -9.99 -24.94 1.17
CA GLU A 66 -11.46 -25.07 1.22
C GLU A 66 -12.06 -24.40 2.47
N ASP A 67 -11.34 -24.42 3.59
CA ASP A 67 -11.76 -23.83 4.87
C ASP A 67 -10.59 -23.28 5.72
N ASP A 68 -10.95 -22.59 6.80
CA ASP A 68 -10.00 -21.99 7.76
C ASP A 68 -9.69 -22.93 8.95
N SER A 69 -9.90 -24.25 8.84
CA SER A 69 -9.77 -25.17 9.98
C SER A 69 -8.33 -25.24 10.52
N LYS A 70 -7.35 -25.43 9.62
CA LYS A 70 -5.91 -25.53 9.95
C LYS A 70 -5.36 -24.24 10.54
N ALA A 71 -5.86 -23.15 9.99
CA ALA A 71 -5.69 -21.79 10.43
C ALA A 71 -6.06 -21.62 11.91
N ARG A 72 -7.30 -21.96 12.27
CA ARG A 72 -7.79 -21.91 13.65
C ARG A 72 -7.01 -22.86 14.57
N GLN A 73 -6.75 -24.08 14.11
CA GLN A 73 -5.99 -25.07 14.87
C GLN A 73 -4.58 -24.57 15.24
N LEU A 74 -3.90 -23.90 14.31
CA LEU A 74 -2.59 -23.29 14.58
C LEU A 74 -2.70 -22.15 15.61
N SER A 75 -3.72 -21.30 15.47
CA SER A 75 -3.98 -20.21 16.43
C SER A 75 -4.21 -20.74 17.86
N GLU A 76 -5.01 -21.81 17.97
CA GLU A 76 -5.28 -22.49 19.23
C GLU A 76 -4.01 -23.11 19.82
N GLN A 77 -3.21 -23.79 19.01
CA GLN A 77 -1.95 -24.41 19.44
C GLN A 77 -0.93 -23.39 19.97
N LEU A 78 -0.92 -22.19 19.39
CA LEU A 78 -0.06 -21.09 19.83
C LEU A 78 -0.63 -20.30 21.01
N GLY A 79 -1.83 -20.63 21.48
CA GLY A 79 -2.51 -19.93 22.57
C GLY A 79 -2.86 -18.48 22.23
N LEU A 80 -3.06 -18.17 20.95
CA LEU A 80 -3.45 -16.83 20.50
C LEU A 80 -4.95 -16.62 20.79
N ASP A 81 -5.29 -15.47 21.38
CA ASP A 81 -6.67 -15.11 21.78
C ASP A 81 -7.61 -15.10 20.56
N GLU A 82 -8.82 -15.69 20.67
CA GLU A 82 -9.84 -15.72 19.61
C GLU A 82 -10.24 -14.31 19.10
N LYS A 83 -9.94 -13.27 19.90
CA LYS A 83 -10.16 -11.86 19.54
C LYS A 83 -9.14 -11.28 18.57
N LEU A 84 -8.00 -11.96 18.35
CA LEU A 84 -7.14 -11.65 17.22
C LEU A 84 -7.84 -12.18 15.97
N ASN A 85 -8.28 -11.26 15.10
CA ASN A 85 -8.80 -11.65 13.80
C ASN A 85 -7.69 -12.41 13.08
N PHE A 86 -7.87 -13.72 12.95
CA PHE A 86 -6.96 -14.64 12.28
C PHE A 86 -6.50 -14.14 10.90
N ASN A 87 -7.40 -13.50 10.16
CA ASN A 87 -7.15 -12.90 8.85
C ASN A 87 -6.21 -11.68 8.88
N GLN A 88 -5.74 -11.27 10.07
CA GLN A 88 -4.79 -10.18 10.26
C GLN A 88 -3.38 -10.67 10.62
N ASP A 89 -3.19 -11.97 10.84
CA ASP A 89 -1.87 -12.52 11.13
C ASP A 89 -1.22 -13.12 9.87
N GLU A 90 -0.68 -12.23 9.05
CA GLU A 90 0.04 -12.54 7.81
C GLU A 90 1.17 -13.57 8.04
N ARG A 91 1.84 -13.51 9.20
CA ARG A 91 2.93 -14.44 9.54
C ARG A 91 2.41 -15.85 9.76
N LEU A 92 1.26 -15.99 10.42
CA LEU A 92 0.65 -17.28 10.66
C LEU A 92 0.25 -17.92 9.32
N LEU A 93 -0.42 -17.17 8.44
CA LEU A 93 -0.79 -17.63 7.11
C LEU A 93 0.43 -18.05 6.28
N LEU A 94 1.48 -17.22 6.29
CA LEU A 94 2.73 -17.59 5.62
C LEU A 94 3.35 -18.86 6.20
N ALA A 95 3.34 -19.04 7.53
CA ALA A 95 3.86 -20.24 8.18
C ALA A 95 3.12 -21.50 7.76
N LEU A 96 1.79 -21.43 7.62
CA LEU A 96 1.00 -22.53 7.09
C LEU A 96 1.37 -22.82 5.63
N TYR A 97 1.47 -21.79 4.79
CA TYR A 97 1.84 -21.97 3.40
C TYR A 97 3.22 -22.62 3.24
N ILE A 98 4.25 -22.12 3.93
CA ILE A 98 5.62 -22.69 3.93
C ILE A 98 5.62 -24.11 4.48
N ALA A 99 4.80 -24.41 5.49
CA ALA A 99 4.65 -25.73 6.07
C ALA A 99 3.83 -26.69 5.21
N ASN A 100 3.38 -26.29 4.01
CA ASN A 100 2.45 -27.03 3.17
C ASN A 100 1.18 -27.43 3.94
N TYR A 101 0.66 -26.47 4.71
CA TYR A 101 -0.54 -26.56 5.54
C TYR A 101 -0.48 -27.63 6.64
N ASN A 102 0.74 -28.03 7.05
CA ASN A 102 0.94 -28.86 8.23
C ASN A 102 1.00 -27.99 9.49
N VAL A 103 0.01 -28.12 10.36
CA VAL A 103 -0.16 -27.27 11.56
C VAL A 103 1.00 -27.41 12.54
N GLU A 104 1.43 -28.64 12.85
CA GLU A 104 2.53 -28.88 13.78
C GLU A 104 3.84 -28.25 13.29
N ARG A 105 4.15 -28.45 12.01
CA ARG A 105 5.33 -27.85 11.38
C ARG A 105 5.25 -26.33 11.34
N ALA A 106 4.08 -25.77 11.05
CA ALA A 106 3.86 -24.32 11.04
C ALA A 106 4.08 -23.71 12.42
N ALA A 107 3.63 -24.38 13.49
CA ALA A 107 3.85 -23.94 14.87
C ALA A 107 5.34 -23.82 15.22
N TRP A 108 6.17 -24.73 14.73
CA TRP A 108 7.63 -24.64 14.89
C TRP A 108 8.26 -23.53 14.06
N LEU A 109 7.74 -23.27 12.86
CA LEU A 109 8.34 -22.32 11.92
C LEU A 109 8.05 -20.85 12.27
N ILE A 110 6.96 -20.56 12.96
CA ILE A 110 6.45 -19.19 13.13
C ILE A 110 7.45 -18.22 13.80
N GLU A 111 8.31 -18.75 14.69
CA GLU A 111 9.35 -17.96 15.37
C GLU A 111 10.52 -17.60 14.46
N SER A 112 10.74 -18.39 13.41
CA SER A 112 11.87 -18.26 12.48
C SER A 112 11.53 -17.54 11.17
N ILE A 113 10.23 -17.44 10.85
CA ILE A 113 9.76 -16.83 9.60
C ILE A 113 9.83 -15.30 9.68
N GLU A 114 10.36 -14.71 8.61
CA GLU A 114 10.33 -13.27 8.34
C GLU A 114 8.93 -12.81 7.90
N ASP A 115 8.65 -11.51 7.95
CA ASP A 115 7.35 -10.99 7.49
C ASP A 115 7.16 -11.31 5.99
N ALA A 116 5.93 -11.62 5.56
CA ALA A 116 5.69 -12.13 4.19
C ALA A 116 5.89 -11.09 3.09
N ASN A 117 5.68 -9.82 3.40
CA ASN A 117 5.90 -8.71 2.47
C ASN A 117 6.52 -7.51 3.20
N PRO A 118 7.79 -7.62 3.62
CA PRO A 118 8.42 -6.55 4.35
C PRO A 118 8.69 -5.36 3.41
N PRO A 119 8.54 -4.11 3.88
CA PRO A 119 8.84 -2.96 3.04
C PRO A 119 10.35 -2.77 2.77
N ASP A 120 10.89 -3.42 1.74
CA ASP A 120 12.33 -3.47 1.44
C ASP A 120 13.03 -2.10 1.28
N ARG A 121 12.31 -1.09 0.77
CA ARG A 121 12.90 0.22 0.47
C ARG A 121 12.84 1.21 1.63
N THR A 122 11.87 1.07 2.52
CA THR A 122 11.54 2.12 3.49
C THR A 122 11.89 1.76 4.92
N ILE A 123 12.10 0.47 5.23
CA ILE A 123 12.55 0.00 6.53
C ILE A 123 13.89 -0.73 6.43
N THR A 124 14.59 -0.85 7.56
CA THR A 124 15.80 -1.69 7.65
C THR A 124 15.42 -3.04 8.23
N LEU A 125 15.84 -4.13 7.58
CA LEU A 125 15.75 -5.48 8.15
C LEU A 125 17.10 -5.88 8.77
N PRO A 126 17.11 -6.56 9.93
CA PRO A 126 15.97 -6.82 10.81
C PRO A 126 15.43 -5.54 11.46
N ARG A 127 14.13 -5.52 11.80
CA ARG A 127 13.48 -4.34 12.40
C ARG A 127 14.22 -3.88 13.65
N LYS A 128 14.50 -2.58 13.73
CA LYS A 128 15.19 -1.99 14.89
C LYS A 128 14.27 -1.99 16.11
N ARG A 129 14.77 -2.52 17.23
CA ARG A 129 14.09 -2.38 18.52
C ARG A 129 14.12 -0.92 18.96
N ILE A 130 12.96 -0.40 19.34
CA ILE A 130 12.80 0.92 19.93
C ILE A 130 12.79 0.82 21.45
N GLY A 131 13.65 1.58 22.11
CA GLY A 131 13.67 1.67 23.56
C GLY A 131 12.66 2.67 24.12
N ASP A 132 12.36 2.59 25.42
CA ASP A 132 11.40 3.49 26.08
C ASP A 132 11.80 4.96 25.97
N GLN A 133 13.09 5.26 26.08
CA GLN A 133 13.59 6.64 25.94
C GLN A 133 13.37 7.17 24.52
N GLU A 134 13.62 6.36 23.50
CA GLU A 134 13.39 6.70 22.11
C GLU A 134 11.89 6.90 21.83
N LEU A 135 11.02 6.10 22.46
CA LEU A 135 9.57 6.25 22.38
C LEU A 135 9.09 7.60 22.95
N VAL A 136 9.66 8.02 24.09
CA VAL A 136 9.37 9.32 24.71
C VAL A 136 9.89 10.47 23.84
N VAL A 137 11.08 10.32 23.26
CA VAL A 137 11.65 11.28 22.30
C VAL A 137 10.78 11.37 21.05
N PHE A 138 10.35 10.24 20.49
CA PHE A 138 9.45 10.18 19.34
C PHE A 138 8.13 10.89 19.63
N SER A 139 7.51 10.58 20.77
CA SER A 139 6.25 11.20 21.19
C SER A 139 6.36 12.73 21.35
N ARG A 140 7.47 13.22 21.90
CA ARG A 140 7.79 14.66 21.94
C ARG A 140 8.01 15.23 20.55
N GLY A 141 8.70 14.50 19.68
CA GLY A 141 8.91 14.84 18.27
C GLY A 141 7.60 15.01 17.51
N VAL A 142 6.67 14.06 17.64
CA VAL A 142 5.34 14.12 17.00
C VAL A 142 4.52 15.30 17.52
N LYS A 143 4.62 15.64 18.81
CA LYS A 143 3.95 16.83 19.36
C LYS A 143 4.52 18.13 18.77
N ARG A 144 5.84 18.22 18.63
CA ARG A 144 6.56 19.42 18.16
C ARG A 144 6.51 19.61 16.64
N PHE A 145 6.80 18.55 15.88
CA PHE A 145 6.96 18.56 14.44
C PHE A 145 5.78 17.94 13.68
N ARG A 146 4.72 17.54 14.41
CA ARG A 146 3.52 16.89 13.83
C ARG A 146 3.92 15.61 13.06
N LYS A 147 3.51 15.50 11.80
CA LYS A 147 3.80 14.37 10.92
C LYS A 147 5.02 14.61 10.01
N ASN A 148 5.89 15.57 10.36
CA ASN A 148 7.14 15.76 9.64
C ASN A 148 8.19 14.75 10.14
N PHE A 149 8.06 13.51 9.67
CA PHE A 149 8.93 12.40 10.08
C PHE A 149 10.37 12.57 9.60
N SER A 150 10.61 13.27 8.49
CA SER A 150 11.96 13.64 8.03
C SER A 150 12.67 14.52 9.05
N GLU A 151 11.96 15.47 9.64
CA GLU A 151 12.54 16.37 10.65
C GLU A 151 12.72 15.68 12.01
N ILE A 152 11.78 14.82 12.40
CA ILE A 152 11.90 13.98 13.60
C ILE A 152 13.11 13.06 13.48
N ARG A 153 13.28 12.38 12.33
CA ARG A 153 14.47 11.59 12.04
C ARG A 153 15.73 12.42 12.17
N ARG A 154 15.81 13.53 11.41
CA ARG A 154 17.02 14.35 11.32
C ARG A 154 17.48 14.90 12.68
N ARG A 155 16.55 15.34 13.52
CA ARG A 155 16.88 16.06 14.77
C ARG A 155 16.83 15.20 16.03
N LEU A 156 16.02 14.15 16.06
CA LEU A 156 15.70 13.42 17.30
C LEU A 156 16.04 11.95 17.23
N LEU A 157 15.81 11.30 16.09
CA LEU A 157 15.92 9.85 15.93
C LEU A 157 16.65 9.48 14.63
N PRO A 158 17.93 9.87 14.46
CA PRO A 158 18.65 9.71 13.19
C PRO A 158 18.96 8.25 12.85
N ARG A 159 18.98 7.37 13.85
CA ARG A 159 19.16 5.91 13.70
C ARG A 159 18.01 5.25 12.93
N PHE A 160 16.83 5.87 12.92
CA PHE A 160 15.65 5.32 12.27
C PHE A 160 15.48 5.87 10.84
N THR A 161 14.87 5.08 9.96
CA THR A 161 14.42 5.55 8.65
C THR A 161 13.11 6.31 8.78
N VAL A 162 12.71 7.04 7.74
CA VAL A 162 11.40 7.69 7.72
C VAL A 162 10.28 6.64 7.73
N GLY A 163 10.45 5.52 7.02
CA GLY A 163 9.48 4.42 7.01
C GLY A 163 9.26 3.83 8.40
N GLU A 164 10.34 3.54 9.13
CA GLU A 164 10.28 3.01 10.50
C GLU A 164 9.54 3.96 11.46
N LEU A 165 9.76 5.28 11.32
CA LEU A 165 9.05 6.27 12.13
C LEU A 165 7.57 6.41 11.76
N VAL A 166 7.22 6.24 10.48
CA VAL A 166 5.83 6.23 10.02
C VAL A 166 5.11 5.00 10.56
N GLU A 167 5.73 3.82 10.46
CA GLU A 167 5.19 2.57 11.00
C GLU A 167 4.91 2.68 12.50
N LEU A 168 5.90 3.15 13.27
CA LEU A 168 5.76 3.40 14.71
C LEU A 168 4.60 4.36 15.03
N TYR A 169 4.40 5.40 14.21
CA TYR A 169 3.29 6.34 14.39
C TYR A 169 1.94 5.64 14.30
N TYR A 170 1.75 4.74 13.32
CA TYR A 170 0.49 4.02 13.14
C TYR A 170 0.26 3.01 14.27
N VAL A 171 1.28 2.26 14.66
CA VAL A 171 1.20 1.33 15.81
C VAL A 171 0.76 2.07 17.08
N LEU A 172 1.38 3.21 17.40
CA LEU A 172 1.01 4.01 18.58
C LEU A 172 -0.41 4.58 18.47
N LYS A 173 -0.84 4.98 17.27
CA LYS A 173 -2.17 5.52 17.03
C LYS A 173 -3.24 4.44 17.27
N GLU A 174 -3.02 3.21 16.84
CA GLU A 174 -3.93 2.09 17.09
C GLU A 174 -4.06 1.78 18.58
N VAL A 175 -2.94 1.69 19.31
CA VAL A 175 -2.95 1.48 20.76
C VAL A 175 -3.74 2.58 21.48
N GLN A 176 -3.59 3.84 21.04
CA GLN A 176 -4.36 4.95 21.60
C GLN A 176 -5.86 4.86 21.30
N LEU A 177 -6.23 4.40 20.10
CA LEU A 177 -7.64 4.19 19.72
C LEU A 177 -8.27 3.07 20.56
N ARG A 178 -7.59 1.93 20.71
CA ARG A 178 -8.06 0.81 21.55
C ARG A 178 -8.27 1.23 23.02
N LYS A 179 -7.32 2.00 23.58
CA LYS A 179 -7.43 2.55 24.95
C LYS A 179 -8.61 3.52 25.13
N LYS A 180 -8.99 4.26 24.09
CA LYS A 180 -10.16 5.16 24.13
C LYS A 180 -11.47 4.40 24.07
N SER A 181 -11.53 3.33 23.27
CA SER A 181 -12.73 2.48 23.16
C SER A 181 -13.00 1.67 24.43
N SER A 182 -11.95 1.24 25.15
CA SER A 182 -12.08 0.49 26.40
C SER A 182 -12.46 1.34 27.64
N ARG A 183 -12.51 2.67 27.51
CA ARG A 183 -12.87 3.61 28.59
C ARG A 183 -14.30 4.14 28.47
N LYS A 184 -15.06 3.65 27.48
CA LYS A 184 -16.50 3.90 27.33
C LYS A 184 -17.25 2.65 27.76
#